data_AF-A0A8J6AS83-F1
#
_entry.id   AF-A0A8J6AS83-F1
#
_cell.length_a   1.000
_cell.length_b   1.000
_cell.length_c   1.000
_cell.angle_alpha   90.00
_cell.angle_beta   90.00
_cell.angle_gamma   90.00
#
_symmetry.space_group_name_H-M   'P 1'
#
loop_
_entity.id
_entity.type
_entity.pdbx_description
1 polymer ?
#
loop_
_entity_poly.entity_id
_entity_poly.type
_entity_poly.pdbx_seq_one_letter_code
_entity_poly.pdbx_strand_id
1 'polypeptide(L)'
;MASQIRQFRQQQQQWFQQMNEEEAPPRRNTTPAQRETVPEADTPPSESSSMESGKCPICYELMVSPRRPMLLFPCGHCLCQLCLEQVQGMREVPQCPTCRADIVSTAPNISLQNLIMDMRQDGFTGLMGLADYQAQLTQLDRRIRILEAKKRSQAESGDATARLQELADKERSLTAEADSLSQKIAQLEAQRSSVRDAASEARREIAAIERNSRSALSETAQVDGLLAGLHQERRKVALLIKGLGR
;
A
#
# COMPACT_ATOMS: atom_id res chain seq x y z
N MET A 1 17.59 -15.60 -15.56
CA MET A 1 16.74 -14.45 -15.17
C MET A 1 15.30 -14.85 -14.81
N ALA A 2 14.57 -15.63 -15.63
CA ALA A 2 13.19 -16.05 -15.32
C ALA A 2 12.99 -16.83 -13.99
N SER A 3 14.02 -17.54 -13.53
CA SER A 3 13.98 -18.28 -12.25
C SER A 3 13.98 -17.36 -11.02
N GLN A 4 14.74 -16.26 -11.08
CA GLN A 4 14.88 -15.31 -9.98
C GLN A 4 13.61 -14.47 -9.79
N ILE A 5 12.94 -14.12 -10.90
CA ILE A 5 11.67 -13.39 -10.88
C ILE A 5 10.54 -14.24 -10.27
N ARG A 6 10.53 -15.55 -10.54
CA ARG A 6 9.56 -16.48 -9.92
C ARG A 6 9.78 -16.63 -8.43
N GLN A 7 11.05 -16.75 -8.01
CA GLN A 7 11.42 -16.82 -6.59
C GLN A 7 11.00 -15.54 -5.84
N PHE A 8 11.21 -14.38 -6.45
CA PHE A 8 10.83 -13.10 -5.85
C PHE A 8 9.32 -12.93 -5.69
N ARG A 9 8.53 -13.31 -6.71
CA ARG A 9 7.05 -13.30 -6.61
C ARG A 9 6.53 -14.27 -5.54
N GLN A 10 7.19 -15.42 -5.36
CA GLN A 10 6.82 -16.38 -4.31
C GLN A 10 7.12 -15.83 -2.91
N GLN A 11 8.23 -15.14 -2.75
CA GLN A 11 8.64 -14.52 -1.48
C GLN A 11 7.73 -13.35 -1.08
N GLN A 12 7.29 -12.53 -2.05
CA GLN A 12 6.31 -11.47 -1.81
C GLN A 12 4.93 -12.01 -1.40
N GLN A 13 4.48 -13.12 -2.01
CA GLN A 13 3.20 -13.74 -1.64
C GLN A 13 3.22 -14.32 -0.23
N GLN A 14 4.34 -14.92 0.19
CA GLN A 14 4.50 -15.46 1.54
C GLN A 14 4.51 -14.36 2.60
N TRP A 15 5.17 -13.23 2.32
CA TRP A 15 5.19 -12.07 3.21
C TRP A 15 3.79 -11.46 3.40
N PHE A 16 3.00 -11.35 2.34
CA PHE A 16 1.61 -10.88 2.41
C PHE A 16 0.68 -11.80 3.20
N GLN A 17 0.93 -13.12 3.18
CA GLN A 17 0.16 -14.09 3.96
C GLN A 17 0.46 -13.99 5.45
N GLN A 18 1.73 -13.80 5.83
CA GLN A 18 2.14 -13.64 7.24
C GLN A 18 1.58 -12.34 7.86
N MET A 19 1.56 -11.25 7.11
CA MET A 19 1.02 -9.96 7.58
C MET A 19 -0.49 -10.01 7.85
N ASN A 20 -1.25 -10.80 7.08
CA ASN A 20 -2.70 -10.95 7.29
C ASN A 20 -3.07 -11.89 8.44
N GLU A 21 -2.15 -12.72 8.92
CA GLU A 21 -2.38 -13.62 10.07
C GLU A 21 -2.10 -12.93 11.42
N GLU A 22 -1.23 -11.92 11.47
CA GLU A 22 -0.91 -11.19 12.72
C GLU A 22 -1.83 -10.00 13.02
N GLU A 23 -2.58 -9.47 12.04
CA GLU A 23 -3.45 -8.29 12.21
C GLU A 23 -4.97 -8.58 12.18
N ALA A 24 -5.41 -9.74 12.68
CA ALA A 24 -6.85 -10.00 12.86
C ALA A 24 -7.34 -9.51 14.24
N PRO A 25 -8.07 -8.37 14.36
CA PRO A 25 -8.70 -8.01 15.63
C PRO A 25 -9.80 -9.03 15.98
N PRO A 26 -10.05 -9.29 17.28
CA PRO A 26 -11.06 -10.26 17.68
C PRO A 26 -12.45 -9.81 17.20
N ARG A 27 -13.11 -10.68 16.43
CA ARG A 27 -14.47 -10.49 15.94
C ARG A 27 -15.43 -10.35 17.12
N ARG A 28 -16.01 -9.15 17.30
CA ARG A 28 -17.13 -8.93 18.22
C ARG A 28 -18.43 -9.29 17.52
N ASN A 29 -19.10 -10.31 18.02
CA ASN A 29 -20.48 -10.62 17.67
C ASN A 29 -21.37 -9.46 18.14
N THR A 30 -22.09 -8.83 17.21
CA THR A 30 -23.19 -7.93 17.53
C THR A 30 -24.48 -8.58 17.06
N THR A 31 -25.32 -8.95 18.02
CA THR A 31 -26.73 -9.27 17.81
C THR A 31 -27.55 -7.97 17.87
N PRO A 32 -28.57 -7.78 17.02
CA PRO A 32 -29.43 -6.60 17.04
C PRO A 32 -30.75 -6.90 17.77
N ALA A 33 -30.92 -6.33 18.96
CA ALA A 33 -32.18 -6.03 19.67
C ALA A 33 -31.74 -5.56 21.09
N GLN A 34 -32.25 -4.51 21.73
CA GLN A 34 -33.64 -4.14 21.93
C GLN A 34 -33.75 -2.63 22.23
N ARG A 35 -34.86 -2.04 21.79
CA ARG A 35 -35.43 -0.79 22.29
C ARG A 35 -36.01 -1.05 23.68
N GLU A 36 -35.65 -0.24 24.68
CA GLU A 36 -36.39 -0.06 25.94
C GLU A 36 -36.26 1.43 26.32
N THR A 37 -37.29 2.25 26.05
CA THR A 37 -38.32 2.72 26.99
C THR A 37 -37.76 3.47 28.20
N VAL A 38 -37.92 4.78 28.16
CA VAL A 38 -37.73 5.72 29.27
C VAL A 38 -38.93 5.61 30.22
N PRO A 39 -38.73 5.54 31.55
CA PRO A 39 -39.70 6.04 32.50
C PRO A 39 -39.15 7.28 33.21
N GLU A 40 -39.90 8.36 33.03
CA GLU A 40 -39.85 9.61 33.78
C GLU A 40 -40.42 9.33 35.19
N ALA A 41 -39.68 9.67 36.25
CA ALA A 41 -40.21 9.74 37.60
C ALA A 41 -39.41 10.74 38.45
N ASP A 42 -40.12 11.75 38.91
CA ASP A 42 -39.70 12.78 39.84
C ASP A 42 -39.08 12.22 41.12
N THR A 43 -37.88 12.70 41.45
CA THR A 43 -37.43 12.81 42.84
C THR A 43 -36.59 14.09 42.97
N PRO A 44 -36.87 14.97 43.94
CA PRO A 44 -36.02 16.14 44.16
C PRO A 44 -34.63 15.64 44.59
N PRO A 45 -33.52 16.18 44.05
CA PRO A 45 -32.21 15.77 44.51
C PRO A 45 -32.07 16.21 45.96
N SER A 46 -32.02 15.23 46.85
CA SER A 46 -31.48 15.38 48.19
C SER A 46 -30.14 16.09 48.11
N GLU A 47 -29.93 17.07 48.98
CA GLU A 47 -28.76 17.96 49.09
C GLU A 47 -27.40 17.26 49.37
N SER A 48 -27.28 15.97 49.06
CA SER A 48 -26.06 15.17 49.18
C SER A 48 -25.25 15.04 47.87
N SER A 49 -25.81 15.43 46.72
CA SER A 49 -25.16 15.20 45.41
C SER A 49 -23.98 16.15 45.10
N SER A 50 -23.89 17.30 45.78
CA SER A 50 -22.85 18.27 45.47
C SER A 50 -21.45 17.81 45.90
N MET A 51 -21.34 16.88 46.87
CA MET A 51 -20.05 16.44 47.44
C MET A 51 -19.40 15.22 46.75
N GLU A 52 -20.07 14.59 45.78
CA GLU A 52 -19.55 13.40 45.10
C GLU A 52 -18.57 13.72 43.96
N SER A 53 -18.69 14.89 43.33
CA SER A 53 -17.85 15.32 42.21
C SER A 53 -16.37 15.54 42.56
N GLY A 54 -16.04 15.71 43.85
CA GLY A 54 -14.68 15.96 44.34
C GLY A 54 -13.94 14.72 44.88
N LYS A 55 -14.56 13.53 44.86
CA LYS A 55 -14.00 12.30 45.45
C LYS A 55 -13.26 11.46 44.41
N CYS A 56 -12.18 10.82 44.83
CA CYS A 56 -11.43 9.91 43.96
C CYS A 56 -12.20 8.60 43.75
N PRO A 57 -12.32 8.06 42.52
CA PRO A 57 -13.06 6.82 42.27
C PRO A 57 -12.37 5.54 42.78
N ILE A 58 -11.13 5.64 43.26
CA ILE A 58 -10.41 4.50 43.87
C ILE A 58 -10.62 4.47 45.38
N CYS A 59 -10.22 5.55 46.07
CA CYS A 59 -10.24 5.57 47.53
C CYS A 59 -11.48 6.24 48.12
N TYR A 60 -12.35 6.82 47.29
CA TYR A 60 -13.56 7.55 47.68
C TYR A 60 -13.34 8.74 48.63
N GLU A 61 -12.07 9.12 48.84
CA GLU A 61 -11.68 10.29 49.62
C GLU A 61 -11.75 11.57 48.80
N LEU A 62 -12.02 12.68 49.47
CA LEU A 62 -12.02 14.01 48.88
C LEU A 62 -10.60 14.36 48.38
N MET A 63 -10.49 14.84 47.14
CA MET A 63 -9.22 15.13 46.49
C MET A 63 -8.64 16.48 46.91
N VAL A 64 -8.38 16.64 48.21
CA VAL A 64 -7.74 17.82 48.82
C VAL A 64 -6.35 17.46 49.34
N SER A 65 -5.44 18.43 49.44
CA SER A 65 -4.06 18.23 49.93
C SER A 65 -4.04 17.32 51.19
N PRO A 66 -3.27 16.22 51.18
CA PRO A 66 -2.22 15.84 50.22
C PRO A 66 -2.69 15.09 48.95
N ARG A 67 -3.99 14.77 48.81
CA ARG A 67 -4.59 13.97 47.73
C ARG A 67 -5.06 14.81 46.54
N ARG A 68 -4.18 15.60 45.93
CA ARG A 68 -4.55 16.53 44.83
C ARG A 68 -5.16 15.80 43.63
N PRO A 69 -6.15 16.38 42.93
CA PRO A 69 -6.78 15.76 41.76
C PRO A 69 -5.85 15.82 40.54
N MET A 70 -5.64 14.67 39.90
CA MET A 70 -4.77 14.49 38.73
C MET A 70 -5.58 14.03 37.53
N LEU A 71 -5.55 14.78 36.43
CA LEU A 71 -6.20 14.46 35.17
C LEU A 71 -5.34 13.46 34.38
N LEU A 72 -6.00 12.45 33.79
CA LEU A 72 -5.36 11.39 33.02
C LEU A 72 -5.55 11.64 31.52
N PHE A 73 -4.46 11.69 30.74
CA PHE A 73 -4.52 11.83 29.29
C PHE A 73 -4.35 10.48 28.59
N PRO A 74 -5.13 10.21 27.53
CA PRO A 74 -6.03 11.13 26.80
C PRO A 74 -7.49 11.15 27.30
N CYS A 75 -7.88 10.28 28.24
CA CYS A 75 -9.29 10.03 28.55
C CYS A 75 -10.01 11.13 29.35
N GLY A 76 -9.29 11.99 30.08
CA GLY A 76 -9.86 13.09 30.86
C GLY A 76 -10.47 12.69 32.21
N HIS A 77 -10.34 11.44 32.66
CA HIS A 77 -10.73 11.05 34.01
C HIS A 77 -9.75 11.56 35.07
N CYS A 78 -10.18 11.62 36.33
CA CYS A 78 -9.39 12.18 37.42
C CYS A 78 -9.22 11.17 38.57
N LEU A 79 -8.00 11.08 39.11
CA LEU A 79 -7.64 10.30 40.31
C LEU A 79 -6.93 11.21 41.32
N CYS A 80 -6.94 10.86 42.61
CA CYS A 80 -6.04 11.56 43.54
C CYS A 80 -4.58 11.16 43.28
N GLN A 81 -3.66 12.08 43.57
CA GLN A 81 -2.22 11.90 43.36
C GLN A 81 -1.71 10.57 43.96
N LEU A 82 -2.10 10.24 45.20
CA LEU A 82 -1.64 9.03 45.88
C LEU A 82 -2.13 7.74 45.18
N CYS A 83 -3.36 7.73 44.68
CA CYS A 83 -3.88 6.58 43.95
C CYS A 83 -3.30 6.47 42.53
N LEU A 84 -2.97 7.61 41.91
CA LEU A 84 -2.28 7.62 40.63
C LEU A 84 -0.87 7.01 40.74
N GLU A 85 -0.10 7.39 41.77
CA GLU A 85 1.24 6.83 42.03
C GLU A 85 1.18 5.30 42.18
N GLN A 86 0.15 4.78 42.84
CA GLN A 86 -0.09 3.32 42.94
C GLN A 86 -0.38 2.69 41.57
N VAL A 87 -1.24 3.29 40.76
CA VAL A 87 -1.57 2.79 39.40
C VAL A 87 -0.34 2.79 38.49
N GLN A 88 0.51 3.81 38.59
CA GLN A 88 1.75 3.90 37.82
C GLN A 88 2.80 2.88 38.26
N GLY A 89 2.80 2.46 39.52
CA GLY A 89 3.73 1.45 40.04
C GLY A 89 3.33 0.00 39.74
N MET A 90 2.09 -0.27 39.31
CA MET A 90 1.60 -1.64 39.12
C MET A 90 1.92 -2.25 37.75
N ARG A 91 2.18 -1.44 36.72
CA ARG A 91 2.34 -1.89 35.33
C ARG A 91 3.34 -1.02 34.57
N GLU A 92 3.98 -1.61 33.57
CA GLU A 92 4.88 -0.90 32.65
C GLU A 92 4.10 0.16 31.83
N VAL A 93 2.86 -0.13 31.44
CA VAL A 93 1.92 0.83 30.84
C VAL A 93 0.70 1.01 31.76
N PRO A 94 0.57 2.15 32.45
CA PRO A 94 -0.54 2.39 33.37
C PRO A 94 -1.85 2.65 32.62
N GLN A 95 -2.96 2.10 33.11
CA GLN A 95 -4.28 2.21 32.51
C GLN A 95 -5.26 2.92 33.45
N CYS A 96 -6.18 3.69 32.88
CA CYS A 96 -7.22 4.38 33.62
C CYS A 96 -8.17 3.36 34.28
N PRO A 97 -8.36 3.39 35.61
CA PRO A 97 -9.30 2.49 36.30
C PRO A 97 -10.75 2.67 35.87
N THR A 98 -11.12 3.87 35.42
CA THR A 98 -12.50 4.23 35.05
C THR A 98 -12.86 3.74 33.65
N CYS A 99 -11.98 3.92 32.66
CA CYS A 99 -12.28 3.64 31.24
C CYS A 99 -11.30 2.69 30.55
N ARG A 100 -10.26 2.24 31.25
CA ARG A 100 -9.21 1.31 30.78
C ARG A 100 -8.31 1.83 29.65
N ALA A 101 -8.41 3.11 29.29
CA ALA A 101 -7.49 3.74 28.35
C ALA A 101 -6.07 3.86 28.93
N ASP A 102 -5.05 3.71 28.08
CA ASP A 102 -3.65 3.88 28.49
C ASP A 102 -3.37 5.34 28.89
N ILE A 103 -2.67 5.51 30.01
CA ILE A 103 -2.32 6.81 30.57
C ILE A 103 -0.98 7.22 29.97
N VAL A 104 -1.02 8.16 29.02
CA VAL A 104 0.17 8.67 28.33
C VAL A 104 0.85 9.78 29.13
N SER A 105 0.06 10.62 29.79
CA SER A 105 0.56 11.70 30.64
C SER A 105 -0.49 12.13 31.67
N THR A 106 -0.06 12.91 32.65
CA THR A 106 -0.93 13.41 33.72
C THR A 106 -0.69 14.88 33.99
N ALA A 107 -1.69 15.58 34.50
CA ALA A 107 -1.56 16.97 34.94
C ALA A 107 -2.46 17.24 36.15
N PRO A 108 -2.07 18.13 37.07
CA PRO A 108 -2.98 18.59 38.13
C PRO A 108 -4.27 19.18 37.53
N ASN A 109 -5.42 18.75 38.04
CA ASN A 109 -6.70 19.34 37.68
C ASN A 109 -6.99 20.53 38.59
N ILE A 110 -6.36 21.67 38.28
CA ILE A 110 -6.46 22.90 39.09
C ILE A 110 -7.91 23.37 39.21
N SER A 111 -8.72 23.20 38.16
CA SER A 111 -10.14 23.60 38.20
C SER A 111 -10.93 22.79 39.22
N LEU A 112 -10.74 21.46 39.26
CA LEU A 112 -11.36 20.62 40.27
C LEU A 112 -10.79 20.87 41.67
N GLN A 113 -9.50 21.14 41.77
CA GLN A 113 -8.86 21.47 43.04
C GLN A 113 -9.43 22.76 43.64
N ASN A 114 -9.60 23.81 42.83
CA ASN A 114 -10.21 25.07 43.25
C ASN A 114 -11.66 24.85 43.66
N LEU A 115 -12.44 24.11 42.86
CA LEU A 115 -13.82 23.78 43.21
C LEU A 115 -13.92 23.05 44.55
N ILE A 116 -13.06 22.06 44.81
CA ILE A 116 -13.01 21.34 46.10
C ILE A 116 -12.62 22.28 47.25
N MET A 117 -11.68 23.21 47.03
CA MET A 117 -11.25 24.18 48.04
C MET A 117 -12.37 25.19 48.36
N ASP A 118 -13.06 25.69 47.33
CA ASP A 118 -14.17 26.62 47.43
C ASP A 118 -15.36 25.97 48.17
N MET A 119 -15.63 24.69 47.90
CA MET A 119 -16.68 23.94 48.61
C MET A 119 -16.36 23.66 50.09
N ARG A 120 -15.09 23.75 50.53
CA ARG A 120 -14.69 23.54 51.94
C ARG A 120 -14.73 24.79 52.79
N GLN A 121 -14.78 25.97 52.19
CA GLN A 121 -14.92 27.24 52.91
C GLN A 121 -16.40 27.61 52.85
N ASP A 122 -17.09 27.68 54.00
CA ASP A 122 -18.52 28.04 54.13
C ASP A 122 -18.80 29.50 53.72
N GLY A 123 -18.53 29.84 52.46
CA GLY A 123 -18.59 31.20 51.93
C GLY A 123 -18.37 31.19 50.43
N PHE A 124 -19.41 30.79 49.69
CA PHE A 124 -19.47 30.97 48.24
C PHE A 124 -19.34 32.45 47.89
N THR A 125 -18.12 32.88 47.57
CA THR A 125 -17.88 34.06 46.75
C THR A 125 -17.60 33.54 45.36
N GLY A 126 -18.65 33.32 44.55
CA GLY A 126 -18.58 32.75 43.20
C GLY A 126 -17.83 33.59 42.16
N LEU A 127 -16.74 34.25 42.56
CA LEU A 127 -15.84 35.02 41.73
C LEU A 127 -14.52 34.25 41.65
N MET A 128 -14.37 33.42 40.62
CA MET A 128 -13.04 32.91 40.23
C MET A 128 -12.11 34.11 40.03
N GLY A 129 -10.92 34.07 40.62
CA GLY A 129 -9.97 35.15 40.50
C GLY A 129 -9.51 35.31 39.04
N LEU A 130 -9.15 36.55 38.64
CA LEU A 130 -8.59 36.82 37.30
C LEU A 130 -7.39 35.91 36.98
N ALA A 131 -6.59 35.56 37.99
CA ALA A 131 -5.45 34.65 37.87
C ALA A 131 -5.87 33.20 37.53
N ASP A 132 -6.98 32.71 38.06
CA ASP A 132 -7.49 31.37 37.77
C ASP A 132 -8.02 31.27 36.33
N TYR A 133 -8.70 32.31 35.85
CA TYR A 133 -9.11 32.42 34.45
C TYR A 133 -7.90 32.51 33.51
N GLN A 134 -6.85 33.26 33.88
CA GLN A 134 -5.62 33.31 33.10
C GLN A 134 -4.92 31.96 33.01
N ALA A 135 -4.89 31.18 34.11
CA ALA A 135 -4.34 29.84 34.12
C ALA A 135 -5.15 28.88 33.22
N GLN A 136 -6.49 28.95 33.27
CA GLN A 136 -7.36 28.17 32.40
C GLN A 136 -7.18 28.52 30.92
N LEU A 137 -7.10 29.80 30.57
CA LEU A 137 -6.83 30.25 29.20
C LEU A 137 -5.49 29.71 28.71
N THR A 138 -4.44 29.80 29.52
CA THR A 138 -3.12 29.26 29.18
C THR A 138 -3.16 27.74 28.95
N GLN A 139 -3.94 27.01 29.75
CA GLN A 139 -4.11 25.57 29.60
C GLN A 139 -4.88 25.22 28.30
N LEU A 140 -5.92 25.99 27.97
CA LEU A 140 -6.68 25.82 26.74
C LEU A 140 -5.83 26.14 25.51
N ASP A 141 -5.06 27.23 25.53
CA ASP A 141 -4.14 27.61 24.45
C ASP A 141 -3.11 26.50 24.18
N ARG A 142 -2.55 25.91 25.24
CA ARG A 142 -1.63 24.78 25.09
C ARG A 142 -2.32 23.58 24.42
N ARG A 143 -3.55 23.28 24.80
CA ARG A 143 -4.32 22.16 24.25
C ARG A 143 -4.67 22.40 22.79
N ILE A 144 -5.08 23.61 22.42
CA ILE A 144 -5.34 24.02 21.04
C ILE A 144 -4.10 23.80 20.18
N ARG A 145 -2.93 24.29 20.61
CA ARG A 145 -1.67 24.12 19.85
C ARG A 145 -1.32 22.66 19.60
N ILE A 146 -1.47 21.80 20.60
CA ILE A 146 -1.19 20.36 20.48
C ILE A 146 -2.15 19.71 19.47
N LEU A 147 -3.45 20.02 19.56
CA LEU A 147 -4.46 19.45 18.67
C LEU A 147 -4.30 19.95 17.23
N GLU A 148 -3.93 21.21 17.03
CA GLU A 148 -3.62 21.76 15.71
C GLU A 148 -2.38 21.10 15.10
N ALA A 149 -1.33 20.88 15.89
CA ALA A 149 -0.14 20.15 15.43
C ALA A 149 -0.49 18.71 15.01
N LYS A 150 -1.29 18.00 15.82
CA LYS A 150 -1.75 16.64 15.50
C LYS A 150 -2.65 16.60 14.26
N LYS A 151 -3.53 17.60 14.08
CA LYS A 151 -4.38 17.73 12.90
C LYS A 151 -3.53 17.93 11.64
N ARG A 152 -2.49 18.78 11.70
CA ARG A 152 -1.55 18.97 10.57
C ARG A 152 -0.79 17.68 10.24
N SER A 153 -0.20 17.01 11.23
CA SER A 153 0.52 15.75 10.99
C SER A 153 -0.38 14.65 10.42
N GLN A 154 -1.65 14.60 10.85
CA GLN A 154 -2.61 13.63 10.33
C GLN A 154 -3.02 13.95 8.88
N ALA A 155 -3.15 15.24 8.52
CA ALA A 155 -3.39 15.66 7.14
C ALA A 155 -2.21 15.35 6.22
N GLU A 156 -0.98 15.64 6.67
CA GLU A 156 0.26 15.31 5.95
C GLU A 156 0.42 13.79 5.76
N SER A 157 0.11 13.00 6.79
CA SER A 157 0.08 11.55 6.69
C SER A 157 -0.96 11.07 5.68
N GLY A 158 -2.15 11.68 5.65
CA GLY A 158 -3.20 11.38 4.66
C GLY A 158 -2.73 11.63 3.23
N ASP A 159 -2.12 12.79 2.97
CA ASP A 159 -1.57 13.15 1.66
C ASP A 159 -0.45 12.18 1.22
N ALA A 160 0.44 11.83 2.15
CA ALA A 160 1.49 10.85 1.90
C ALA A 160 0.90 9.47 1.53
N THR A 161 -0.15 9.00 2.21
CA THR A 161 -0.80 7.73 1.85
C THR A 161 -1.47 7.77 0.48
N ALA A 162 -2.12 8.87 0.12
CA ALA A 162 -2.72 9.04 -1.20
C ALA A 162 -1.66 9.00 -2.31
N ARG A 163 -0.52 9.68 -2.07
CA ARG A 163 0.61 9.69 -3.01
C ARG A 163 1.28 8.33 -3.15
N LEU A 164 1.39 7.56 -2.07
CA LEU A 164 1.88 6.18 -2.13
C LEU A 164 0.96 5.29 -2.95
N GLN A 165 -0.36 5.44 -2.80
CA GLN A 165 -1.33 4.68 -3.59
C GLN A 165 -1.23 5.01 -5.08
N GLU A 166 -1.13 6.30 -5.42
CA GLU A 166 -0.95 6.75 -6.81
C GLU A 166 0.34 6.18 -7.43
N LEU A 167 1.45 6.16 -6.68
CA LEU A 167 2.71 5.57 -7.15
C LEU A 167 2.61 4.05 -7.32
N ALA A 168 1.92 3.35 -6.41
CA ALA A 168 1.68 1.92 -6.53
C ALA A 168 0.82 1.58 -7.76
N ASP A 169 -0.18 2.41 -8.08
CA ASP A 169 -0.99 2.27 -9.30
C ASP A 169 -0.15 2.46 -10.56
N LYS A 170 0.72 3.49 -10.57
CA LYS A 170 1.67 3.74 -11.66
C LYS A 170 2.65 2.58 -11.85
N GLU A 171 3.22 2.04 -10.78
CA GLU A 171 4.13 0.89 -10.83
C GLU A 171 3.44 -0.35 -11.43
N ARG A 172 2.18 -0.60 -11.04
CA ARG A 172 1.38 -1.69 -11.62
C ARG A 172 1.14 -1.51 -13.11
N SER A 173 0.81 -0.30 -13.56
CA SER A 173 0.63 0.01 -15.00
C SER A 173 1.92 -0.22 -15.78
N LEU A 174 3.03 0.34 -15.31
CA LEU A 174 4.33 0.22 -15.96
C LEU A 174 4.82 -1.22 -16.04
N THR A 175 4.53 -2.02 -15.00
CA THR A 175 4.86 -3.46 -15.00
C THR A 175 4.06 -4.21 -16.07
N ALA A 176 2.77 -3.92 -16.21
CA ALA A 176 1.93 -4.54 -17.25
C ALA A 176 2.40 -4.15 -18.66
N GLU A 177 2.78 -2.88 -18.86
CA GLU A 177 3.35 -2.40 -20.12
C GLU A 177 4.69 -3.09 -20.45
N ALA A 178 5.58 -3.22 -19.45
CA ALA A 178 6.86 -3.91 -19.61
C ALA A 178 6.69 -5.39 -19.98
N ASP A 179 5.73 -6.09 -19.37
CA ASP A 179 5.39 -7.47 -19.70
C ASP A 179 4.84 -7.57 -21.14
N SER A 180 3.97 -6.65 -21.55
CA SER A 180 3.43 -6.58 -22.91
C SER A 180 4.54 -6.36 -23.96
N LEU A 181 5.44 -5.41 -23.71
CA LEU A 181 6.58 -5.14 -24.59
C LEU A 181 7.53 -6.34 -24.68
N SER A 182 7.79 -7.01 -23.55
CA SER A 182 8.62 -8.21 -23.51
C SER A 182 8.05 -9.34 -24.36
N GLN A 183 6.72 -9.56 -24.29
CA GLN A 183 6.04 -10.51 -25.17
C GLN A 183 6.15 -10.11 -26.64
N LYS A 184 6.02 -8.80 -26.94
CA LYS A 184 6.13 -8.32 -28.32
C LYS A 184 7.52 -8.50 -28.90
N ILE A 185 8.56 -8.25 -28.11
CA ILE A 185 9.96 -8.49 -28.50
C ILE A 185 10.16 -9.97 -28.82
N ALA A 186 9.73 -10.88 -27.95
CA ALA A 186 9.85 -12.32 -28.19
C ALA A 186 9.13 -12.77 -29.47
N GLN A 187 7.93 -12.22 -29.72
CA GLN A 187 7.18 -12.49 -30.96
C GLN A 187 7.96 -12.03 -32.20
N LEU A 188 8.49 -10.81 -32.18
CA LEU A 188 9.24 -10.23 -33.30
C LEU A 188 10.55 -10.98 -33.54
N GLU A 189 11.21 -11.46 -32.49
CA GLU A 189 12.42 -12.28 -32.61
C GLU A 189 12.15 -13.63 -33.29
N ALA A 190 11.05 -14.29 -32.93
CA ALA A 190 10.61 -15.54 -33.57
C ALA A 190 10.21 -15.32 -35.04
N GLN A 191 9.54 -14.21 -35.35
CA GLN A 191 9.24 -13.85 -36.74
C GLN A 191 10.52 -13.59 -37.53
N ARG A 192 11.49 -12.87 -36.94
CA ARG A 192 12.79 -12.60 -37.58
C ARG A 192 13.58 -13.89 -37.85
N SER A 193 13.57 -14.85 -36.94
CA SER A 193 14.25 -16.15 -37.18
C SER A 193 13.58 -16.93 -38.32
N SER A 194 12.25 -17.01 -38.32
CA SER A 194 11.50 -17.68 -39.39
C SER A 194 11.78 -17.07 -40.77
N VAL A 195 11.78 -15.74 -40.88
CA VAL A 195 12.11 -15.04 -42.13
C VAL A 195 13.55 -15.29 -42.55
N ARG A 196 14.50 -15.31 -41.60
CA ARG A 196 15.91 -15.62 -41.88
C ARG A 196 16.07 -17.03 -42.45
N ASP A 197 15.39 -18.02 -41.85
CA ASP A 197 15.46 -19.41 -42.29
C ASP A 197 14.86 -19.56 -43.69
N ALA A 198 13.68 -18.96 -43.93
CA ALA A 198 13.05 -18.94 -45.25
C ALA A 198 13.95 -18.27 -46.32
N ALA A 199 14.60 -17.16 -45.99
CA ALA A 199 15.54 -16.50 -46.89
C ALA A 199 16.78 -17.37 -47.18
N SER A 200 17.24 -18.14 -46.19
CA SER A 200 18.36 -19.07 -46.38
C SER A 200 18.00 -20.23 -47.31
N GLU A 201 16.77 -20.73 -47.20
CA GLU A 201 16.27 -21.81 -48.05
C GLU A 201 16.07 -21.33 -49.49
N ALA A 202 15.41 -20.18 -49.67
CA ALA A 202 15.24 -19.56 -50.99
C ALA A 202 16.60 -19.32 -51.69
N ARG A 203 17.64 -18.93 -50.95
CA ARG A 203 19.00 -18.79 -51.51
C ARG A 203 19.59 -20.13 -51.98
N ARG A 204 19.33 -21.22 -51.26
CA ARG A 204 19.78 -22.57 -51.67
C ARG A 204 19.06 -23.03 -52.93
N GLU A 205 17.75 -22.80 -53.00
CA GLU A 205 16.93 -23.11 -54.18
C GLU A 205 17.41 -22.33 -55.41
N ILE A 206 17.62 -21.01 -55.28
CA ILE A 206 18.18 -20.18 -56.36
C ILE A 206 19.52 -20.74 -56.84
N ALA A 207 20.44 -21.05 -55.91
CA ALA A 207 21.75 -21.61 -56.26
C ALA A 207 21.67 -22.99 -56.92
N ALA A 208 20.65 -23.80 -56.61
CA ALA A 208 20.40 -25.07 -57.28
C ALA A 208 19.85 -24.85 -58.71
N ILE A 209 18.89 -23.95 -58.87
CA ILE A 209 18.32 -23.59 -60.18
C ILE A 209 19.42 -23.02 -61.09
N GLU A 210 20.28 -22.14 -60.59
CA GLU A 210 21.40 -21.59 -61.36
C GLU A 210 22.42 -22.64 -61.81
N ARG A 211 22.67 -23.68 -60.99
CA ARG A 211 23.54 -24.80 -61.38
C ARG A 211 22.90 -25.65 -62.46
N ASN A 212 21.62 -25.99 -62.30
CA ASN A 212 20.88 -26.79 -63.27
C ASN A 212 20.75 -26.05 -64.61
N SER A 213 20.45 -24.74 -64.57
CA SER A 213 20.39 -23.89 -65.76
C SER A 213 21.74 -23.85 -66.48
N ARG A 214 22.86 -23.71 -65.75
CA ARG A 214 24.20 -23.78 -66.34
C ARG A 214 24.50 -25.13 -67.00
N SER A 215 24.13 -26.24 -66.37
CA SER A 215 24.28 -27.59 -66.96
C SER A 215 23.50 -27.70 -68.27
N ALA A 216 22.22 -27.33 -68.26
CA ALA A 216 21.36 -27.37 -69.43
C ALA A 216 21.87 -26.47 -70.58
N LEU A 217 22.40 -25.29 -70.26
CA LEU A 217 23.04 -24.40 -71.25
C LEU A 217 24.31 -25.02 -71.85
N SER A 218 25.10 -25.76 -71.06
CA SER A 218 26.26 -26.50 -71.57
C SER A 218 25.85 -27.66 -72.47
N GLU A 219 24.83 -28.43 -72.08
CA GLU A 219 24.31 -29.57 -72.85
C GLU A 219 23.73 -29.11 -74.20
N THR A 220 22.94 -28.03 -74.20
CA THR A 220 22.40 -27.43 -75.43
C THR A 220 23.52 -26.95 -76.35
N ALA A 221 24.55 -26.27 -75.83
CA ALA A 221 25.71 -25.86 -76.61
C ALA A 221 26.47 -27.06 -77.24
N GLN A 222 26.57 -28.19 -76.52
CA GLN A 222 27.16 -29.41 -77.07
C GLN A 222 26.32 -29.99 -78.21
N VAL A 223 24.99 -30.05 -78.05
CA VAL A 223 24.06 -30.54 -79.09
C VAL A 223 24.13 -29.66 -80.33
N ASP A 224 24.14 -28.33 -80.17
CA ASP A 224 24.26 -27.39 -81.29
C ASP A 224 25.58 -27.58 -82.05
N GLY A 225 26.68 -27.83 -81.34
CA GLY A 225 27.97 -28.16 -81.93
C GLY A 225 27.92 -29.46 -82.77
N LEU A 226 27.29 -30.51 -82.24
CA LEU A 226 27.10 -31.78 -82.96
C LEU A 226 26.22 -31.62 -84.20
N LEU A 227 25.10 -30.88 -84.09
CA LEU A 227 24.21 -30.58 -85.21
C LEU A 227 24.93 -29.81 -86.32
N ALA A 228 25.74 -28.81 -85.97
CA ALA A 228 26.55 -28.07 -86.94
C ALA A 228 27.51 -28.99 -87.70
N GLY A 229 28.17 -29.93 -86.98
CA GLY A 229 29.02 -30.97 -87.58
C GLY A 229 28.26 -31.87 -88.55
N LEU A 230 27.10 -32.40 -88.14
CA LEU A 230 26.25 -33.22 -89.02
C LEU A 230 25.76 -32.46 -90.25
N HIS A 231 25.40 -31.18 -90.11
CA HIS A 231 25.05 -30.33 -91.25
C HIS A 231 26.22 -30.15 -92.23
N GLN A 232 27.45 -30.05 -91.73
CA GLN A 232 28.65 -29.98 -92.56
C GLN A 232 28.88 -31.28 -93.34
N GLU A 233 28.79 -32.43 -92.68
CA GLU A 233 28.92 -33.73 -93.34
C GLU A 233 27.82 -33.96 -94.38
N ARG A 234 26.56 -33.62 -94.04
CA ARG A 234 25.44 -33.66 -95.01
C ARG A 234 25.74 -32.82 -96.25
N ARG A 235 26.31 -31.61 -96.10
CA ARG A 235 26.70 -30.75 -97.24
C ARG A 235 27.78 -31.41 -98.10
N LYS A 236 28.82 -32.00 -97.50
CA LYS A 236 29.89 -32.72 -98.22
C LYS A 236 29.32 -33.88 -99.03
N VAL A 237 28.51 -34.74 -98.40
CA VAL A 237 27.87 -35.88 -99.06
C VAL A 237 26.97 -35.41 -100.22
N ALA A 238 26.18 -34.35 -100.02
CA ALA A 238 25.34 -33.80 -101.07
C ALA A 238 26.14 -33.30 -102.29
N LEU A 239 27.33 -32.73 -102.08
CA LEU A 239 28.23 -32.33 -103.17
C LEU A 239 28.81 -33.54 -103.91
N LEU A 240 29.22 -34.58 -103.19
CA LEU A 240 29.73 -35.83 -103.78
C LEU A 240 28.67 -36.51 -104.65
N ILE A 241 27.43 -36.62 -104.17
CA ILE A 241 26.31 -37.19 -104.93
C ILE A 241 26.07 -36.39 -106.22
N LYS A 242 26.08 -35.05 -106.16
CA LYS A 242 25.95 -34.20 -107.36
C LYS A 242 27.09 -34.37 -108.36
N GLY A 243 28.30 -34.69 -107.89
CA GLY A 243 29.48 -34.92 -108.73
C GLY A 243 29.45 -36.28 -109.45
N LEU A 244 28.85 -37.30 -108.84
CA LEU A 244 28.74 -38.66 -109.40
C LEU A 244 27.60 -38.83 -110.42
N GLY A 245 26.68 -37.86 -110.51
CA GLY A 245 25.55 -37.87 -111.45
C GLY A 245 25.81 -37.18 -112.80
N ARG A 246 27.07 -36.92 -113.16
CA ARG A 246 27.51 -36.47 -114.49
C ARG A 246 28.35 -37.55 -115.14
#